data_AF-A0A2X2UW20-F1
#
_entry.id   AF-A0A2X2UW20-F1
#
_cell.length_a   1.000
_cell.length_b   1.000
_cell.length_c   1.000
_cell.angle_alpha   90.00
_cell.angle_beta   90.00
_cell.angle_gamma   90.00
#
_symmetry.space_group_name_H-M   'P 1'
#
loop_
_entity.id
_entity.type
_entity.pdbx_description
1 polymer ?
#
loop_
_entity_poly.entity_id
_entity_poly.type
_entity_poly.pdbx_seq_one_letter_code
_entity_poly.pdbx_strand_id
1 'polypeptide(L)'
;MKALVIIDVQNDFMPTGTLPVPQGDQIIPFINAEMTQGYDLIVATQDWHPATHKSFASQHPGKKPFEVIQLGGIDQILWPDHCVQGTFGAELHKDLDIRPIAAIFRKGMNPEVDSYSAFLIIINRTTQDYTAFCKTKALQNSYFVA
;
A
#
# COMPACT_ATOMS: atom_id res chain seq x y z
N MET A 1 -13.27 -9.43 -18.06
CA MET A 1 -12.25 -9.85 -17.10
C MET A 1 -12.58 -9.22 -15.76
N LYS A 2 -12.71 -10.01 -14.69
CA LYS A 2 -12.84 -9.55 -13.31
C LYS A 2 -11.47 -9.58 -12.64
N ALA A 3 -11.09 -8.51 -11.95
CA ALA A 3 -9.90 -8.56 -11.11
C ALA A 3 -10.16 -8.07 -9.70
N LEU A 4 -9.42 -8.67 -8.77
CA LEU A 4 -9.36 -8.28 -7.37
C LEU A 4 -7.99 -7.64 -7.11
N VAL A 5 -8.01 -6.47 -6.50
CA VAL A 5 -6.81 -5.79 -6.01
C VAL A 5 -6.86 -5.78 -4.49
N ILE A 6 -5.91 -6.47 -3.88
CA ILE A 6 -5.73 -6.57 -2.43
C ILE A 6 -4.74 -5.50 -2.00
N ILE A 7 -5.18 -4.55 -1.19
CA ILE A 7 -4.39 -3.36 -0.88
C ILE A 7 -3.74 -3.54 0.49
N ASP A 8 -2.41 -3.55 0.51
CA ASP A 8 -1.58 -3.30 1.68
C ASP A 8 -1.95 -4.12 2.94
N VAL A 9 -2.28 -5.41 2.77
CA VAL A 9 -2.50 -6.34 3.89
C VAL A 9 -1.14 -6.72 4.49
N GLN A 10 -0.48 -5.77 5.13
CA GLN A 10 0.88 -5.86 5.66
C GLN A 10 0.91 -5.78 7.19
N ASN A 11 1.94 -6.34 7.79
CA ASN A 11 2.07 -6.45 9.25
C ASN A 11 2.02 -5.09 9.97
N ASP A 12 2.63 -4.03 9.42
CA ASP A 12 2.65 -2.72 10.07
C ASP A 12 1.28 -2.05 10.15
N PHE A 13 0.33 -2.45 9.30
CA PHE A 13 -1.05 -1.98 9.34
C PHE A 13 -1.96 -2.83 10.24
N MET A 14 -1.48 -3.96 10.74
CA MET A 14 -2.23 -4.81 11.66
C MET A 14 -2.15 -4.28 13.11
N PRO A 15 -3.00 -4.71 14.05
CA PRO A 15 -3.06 -4.14 15.41
C PRO A 15 -1.75 -4.15 16.21
N THR A 16 -0.76 -4.98 15.83
CA THR A 16 0.54 -5.07 16.50
C THR A 16 1.67 -4.38 15.73
N GLY A 17 1.35 -3.80 14.57
CA GLY A 17 2.28 -3.09 13.70
C GLY A 17 2.63 -1.68 14.16
N THR A 18 3.50 -1.00 13.41
CA THR A 18 3.93 0.37 13.74
C THR A 18 2.92 1.45 13.35
N LEU A 19 2.00 1.16 12.44
CA LEU A 19 0.90 2.04 12.02
C LEU A 19 -0.44 1.27 12.03
N PRO A 20 -0.90 0.82 13.21
CA PRO A 20 -1.99 -0.13 13.31
C PRO A 20 -3.32 0.48 12.88
N VAL A 21 -4.02 -0.24 12.01
CA VAL A 21 -5.45 -0.05 11.76
C VAL A 21 -6.22 -0.88 12.79
N PRO A 22 -7.11 -0.27 13.60
CA PRO A 22 -7.90 -1.01 14.58
C PRO A 22 -8.67 -2.15 13.91
N GLN A 23 -8.48 -3.38 14.41
CA GLN A 23 -9.12 -4.60 13.89
C GLN A 23 -8.82 -4.91 12.41
N GLY A 24 -7.74 -4.34 11.84
CA GLY A 24 -7.37 -4.53 10.45
C GLY A 24 -7.09 -5.99 10.06
N ASP A 25 -6.71 -6.83 11.02
CA ASP A 25 -6.50 -8.26 10.83
C ASP A 25 -7.79 -9.06 10.61
N GLN A 26 -8.94 -8.55 11.08
CA GLN A 26 -10.22 -9.25 11.00
C GLN A 26 -10.77 -9.35 9.58
N ILE A 27 -10.28 -8.53 8.64
CA ILE A 27 -10.71 -8.58 7.23
C ILE A 27 -10.07 -9.76 6.48
N ILE A 28 -8.92 -10.27 6.95
CA ILE A 28 -8.11 -11.25 6.20
C ILE A 28 -8.88 -12.53 5.84
N PRO A 29 -9.68 -13.15 6.75
CA PRO A 29 -10.50 -14.30 6.38
C PRO A 29 -11.52 -13.99 5.28
N PHE A 30 -12.07 -12.78 5.24
CA PHE A 30 -13.01 -12.35 4.21
C PHE A 30 -12.30 -12.12 2.88
N ILE A 31 -11.11 -11.52 2.88
CA ILE A 31 -10.27 -11.39 1.68
C ILE A 31 -9.96 -12.77 1.10
N ASN A 32 -9.55 -13.73 1.95
CA ASN A 32 -9.28 -15.10 1.54
C ASN A 32 -10.51 -15.79 0.93
N ALA A 33 -11.70 -15.58 1.50
CA ALA A 33 -12.94 -16.09 0.93
C ALA A 33 -13.31 -15.40 -0.39
N GLU A 34 -13.10 -14.10 -0.50
CA GLU A 34 -13.40 -13.30 -1.68
C GLU A 34 -12.54 -13.72 -2.88
N MET A 35 -11.27 -14.06 -2.66
CA MET A 35 -10.38 -14.58 -3.71
C MET A 35 -10.92 -15.82 -4.43
N THR A 36 -11.88 -16.54 -3.83
CA THR A 36 -12.50 -17.73 -4.43
C THR A 36 -13.71 -17.44 -5.35
N GLN A 37 -14.15 -16.18 -5.45
CA GLN A 37 -15.39 -15.79 -6.15
C GLN A 37 -15.27 -15.68 -7.70
N GLY A 38 -14.28 -16.37 -8.29
CA GLY A 38 -14.12 -16.47 -9.74
C GLY A 38 -13.51 -15.22 -10.41
N TYR A 39 -12.48 -14.65 -9.79
CA TYR A 39 -11.66 -13.60 -10.40
C TYR A 39 -10.71 -14.16 -11.46
N ASP A 40 -10.58 -13.47 -12.59
CA ASP A 40 -9.66 -13.83 -13.67
C ASP A 40 -8.21 -13.40 -13.35
N LEU A 41 -8.05 -12.42 -12.46
CA LEU A 41 -6.77 -11.86 -12.05
C LEU A 41 -6.85 -11.36 -10.60
N ILE A 42 -5.93 -11.79 -9.75
CA ILE A 42 -5.79 -11.29 -8.39
C ILE A 42 -4.38 -10.73 -8.25
N VAL A 43 -4.28 -9.49 -7.78
CA VAL A 43 -3.00 -8.81 -7.54
C VAL A 43 -3.04 -8.17 -6.17
N ALA A 44 -1.87 -7.97 -5.57
CA ALA A 44 -1.76 -7.25 -4.31
C ALA A 44 -0.86 -6.02 -4.44
N THR A 45 -1.01 -5.07 -3.53
CA THR A 45 -0.05 -3.99 -3.33
C THR A 45 0.70 -4.14 -2.01
N GLN A 46 1.86 -3.50 -1.95
CA GLN A 46 2.61 -3.30 -0.72
C GLN A 46 3.11 -1.86 -0.69
N ASP A 47 2.92 -1.16 0.43
CA ASP A 47 3.82 -0.07 0.78
C ASP A 47 5.21 -0.61 0.99
N TRP A 48 6.20 0.08 0.42
CA TRP A 48 7.57 -0.41 0.35
C TRP A 48 8.54 0.77 0.43
N HIS A 49 8.53 1.45 1.57
CA HIS A 49 9.23 2.71 1.76
C HIS A 49 10.71 2.52 2.11
N PRO A 50 11.65 3.25 1.49
CA PRO A 50 13.00 3.31 2.03
C PRO A 50 12.98 3.87 3.46
N ALA A 51 13.92 3.48 4.31
CA ALA A 51 14.00 3.97 5.69
C ALA A 51 14.13 5.50 5.80
N THR A 52 14.53 6.16 4.71
CA THR A 52 14.68 7.62 4.60
C THR A 52 13.48 8.32 3.96
N HIS A 53 12.34 7.65 3.84
CA HIS A 53 11.16 8.20 3.15
C HIS A 53 10.61 9.43 3.87
N LYS A 54 10.37 10.52 3.12
CA LYS A 54 10.00 11.83 3.66
C LYS A 54 8.58 11.89 4.23
N SER A 55 7.76 10.86 4.04
CA SER A 55 6.49 10.75 4.78
C SER A 55 6.70 10.38 6.25
N PHE A 56 7.88 9.89 6.65
CA PHE A 56 8.12 9.50 8.04
C PHE A 56 8.49 10.69 8.92
N ALA A 57 7.86 10.78 10.09
CA ALA A 57 8.18 11.79 11.10
C ALA A 57 9.65 11.74 11.56
N SER A 58 10.27 10.56 11.58
CA SER A 58 11.68 10.38 11.93
C SER A 58 12.64 11.15 11.02
N GLN A 59 12.22 11.47 9.78
CA GLN A 59 13.03 12.22 8.81
C GLN A 59 12.95 13.74 9.00
N HIS A 60 12.15 14.23 9.96
CA HIS A 60 11.92 15.66 10.19
C HIS A 60 12.20 16.02 11.66
N PRO A 61 13.38 16.57 11.99
CA PRO A 61 13.73 16.90 13.37
C PRO A 61 12.69 17.80 14.05
N GLY A 62 12.27 17.41 15.25
CA GLY A 62 11.29 18.14 16.06
C GLY A 62 9.83 17.91 15.66
N LYS A 63 9.55 17.06 14.66
CA LYS A 63 8.20 16.67 14.25
C LYS A 63 7.76 15.36 14.89
N LYS A 64 6.44 15.16 14.97
CA LYS A 64 5.80 13.96 15.48
C LYS A 64 4.91 13.32 14.41
N PRO A 65 4.65 12.00 14.51
CA PRO A 65 3.61 11.36 13.72
C PRO A 65 2.27 12.10 13.81
N PHE A 66 1.54 12.05 12.70
CA PHE A 66 0.24 12.67 12.44
C PHE A 66 0.24 14.21 12.32
N GLU A 67 1.40 14.86 12.43
CA GLU A 67 1.53 16.28 12.04
C GLU A 67 1.43 16.45 10.51
N VAL A 68 0.89 17.58 10.07
CA VAL A 68 0.89 17.97 8.66
C VAL A 68 2.05 18.94 8.40
N ILE A 69 2.82 18.69 7.35
CA ILE A 69 3.86 19.58 6.85
C ILE A 69 3.64 19.89 5.37
N GLN A 70 4.35 20.89 4.87
CA GLN A 70 4.47 21.14 3.44
C GLN A 70 5.69 20.40 2.89
N LEU A 71 5.46 19.44 2.00
CA LEU A 71 6.50 18.67 1.31
C LEU A 71 6.26 18.78 -0.19
N GLY A 72 7.26 19.27 -0.95
CA GLY A 72 7.10 19.43 -2.41
C GLY A 72 5.96 20.38 -2.84
N GLY A 73 5.53 21.29 -1.96
CA GLY A 73 4.43 22.22 -2.22
C GLY A 73 3.02 21.64 -2.06
N ILE A 74 2.89 20.47 -1.43
CA ILE A 74 1.62 19.85 -1.04
C ILE A 74 1.61 19.54 0.47
N ASP A 75 0.41 19.45 1.04
CA ASP A 75 0.23 18.97 2.41
C ASP A 75 0.58 17.48 2.50
N GLN A 76 1.44 17.13 3.46
CA GLN A 76 1.88 15.78 3.76
C GLN A 76 1.62 15.49 5.24
N ILE A 77 0.87 14.43 5.53
CA ILE A 77 0.78 13.87 6.88
C ILE A 77 2.05 13.09 7.17
N LEU A 78 2.71 13.37 8.29
CA LEU A 78 3.84 12.59 8.75
C LEU A 78 3.35 11.32 9.44
N TRP A 79 3.93 10.18 9.11
CA TRP A 79 3.59 8.89 9.70
C TRP A 79 4.70 8.39 10.63
N PRO A 80 4.41 7.45 11.55
CA PRO A 80 5.45 6.60 12.11
C PRO A 80 6.19 5.87 10.98
N ASP A 81 7.43 5.46 11.20
CA ASP A 81 8.14 4.58 10.27
C ASP A 81 7.36 3.27 10.12
N HIS A 82 6.97 2.94 8.89
CA HIS A 82 6.14 1.77 8.58
C HIS A 82 6.48 1.24 7.19
N CYS A 83 6.21 -0.04 6.98
CA CYS A 83 6.38 -0.75 5.71
C CYS A 83 7.77 -0.51 5.10
N VAL A 84 8.80 -0.44 5.96
CA VAL A 84 10.18 -0.19 5.54
C VAL A 84 10.71 -1.39 4.76
N GLN A 85 11.35 -1.13 3.61
CA GLN A 85 11.81 -2.19 2.70
C GLN A 85 12.63 -3.28 3.41
N GLY A 86 12.20 -4.53 3.23
CA GLY A 86 12.88 -5.71 3.74
C GLY A 86 12.70 -5.96 5.24
N THR A 87 11.85 -5.19 5.92
CA THR A 87 11.50 -5.44 7.33
C THR A 87 10.26 -6.33 7.44
N PHE A 88 10.10 -6.98 8.60
CA PHE A 88 8.91 -7.76 8.92
C PHE A 88 7.62 -6.94 8.77
N GLY A 89 7.65 -5.66 9.18
CA GLY A 89 6.51 -4.76 9.08
C GLY A 89 5.97 -4.59 7.65
N ALA A 90 6.86 -4.67 6.66
CA ALA A 90 6.51 -4.54 5.25
C ALA A 90 6.07 -5.86 4.57
N GLU A 91 6.20 -7.00 5.23
CA GLU A 91 5.72 -8.27 4.68
C GLU A 91 4.19 -8.29 4.62
N LEU A 92 3.63 -8.97 3.60
CA LEU A 92 2.20 -9.30 3.62
C LEU A 92 1.91 -10.16 4.86
N HIS A 93 0.76 -9.94 5.49
CA HIS A 93 0.41 -10.66 6.70
C HIS A 93 0.34 -12.17 6.46
N LYS A 94 0.90 -12.95 7.39
CA LYS A 94 1.05 -14.42 7.27
C LYS A 94 -0.25 -15.18 7.02
N ASP A 95 -1.39 -14.61 7.41
CA ASP A 95 -2.70 -15.25 7.28
C ASP A 95 -3.39 -14.92 5.94
N LEU A 96 -2.83 -14.02 5.13
CA LEU A 96 -3.27 -13.79 3.76
C LEU A 96 -2.82 -14.96 2.87
N ASP A 97 -3.76 -15.55 2.13
CA ASP A 97 -3.43 -16.58 1.15
C ASP A 97 -2.80 -15.95 -0.10
N ILE A 98 -1.48 -16.04 -0.21
CA ILE A 98 -0.73 -15.45 -1.34
C ILE A 98 -0.72 -16.33 -2.59
N ARG A 99 -1.13 -17.60 -2.51
CA ARG A 99 -1.09 -18.55 -3.64
C ARG A 99 -1.87 -18.09 -4.87
N PRO A 100 -3.09 -17.51 -4.76
CA PRO A 100 -3.83 -17.04 -5.92
C PRO A 100 -3.34 -15.67 -6.46
N ILE A 101 -2.41 -15.00 -5.77
CA ILE A 101 -1.95 -13.65 -6.14
C ILE A 101 -0.92 -13.76 -7.27
N ALA A 102 -1.26 -13.22 -8.44
CA ALA A 102 -0.43 -13.32 -9.64
C ALA A 102 0.77 -12.36 -9.63
N ALA A 103 0.64 -11.21 -8.96
CA ALA A 103 1.69 -10.21 -8.85
C ALA A 103 1.49 -9.33 -7.62
N ILE A 104 2.60 -8.84 -7.08
CA ILE A 104 2.63 -7.85 -5.99
C ILE A 104 3.26 -6.57 -6.52
N PHE A 105 2.52 -5.46 -6.44
CA PHE A 105 2.97 -4.14 -6.88
C PHE A 105 3.39 -3.30 -5.69
N ARG A 106 4.67 -2.93 -5.64
CA ARG A 106 5.22 -2.10 -4.57
C ARG A 106 5.04 -0.61 -4.88
N LYS A 107 4.61 0.16 -3.89
CA LYS A 107 4.44 1.61 -3.96
C LYS A 107 5.20 2.31 -2.83
N GLY A 108 5.28 3.65 -2.88
CA GLY A 108 5.99 4.42 -1.85
C GLY A 108 7.52 4.32 -1.89
N MET A 109 8.11 3.86 -3.01
CA MET A 109 9.55 3.63 -3.10
C MET A 109 10.39 4.90 -3.34
N ASN A 110 9.76 5.99 -3.80
CA ASN A 110 10.47 7.26 -4.00
C ASN A 110 10.61 7.95 -2.64
N PRO A 111 11.84 8.19 -2.12
CA PRO A 111 12.02 8.79 -0.80
C PRO A 111 11.39 10.18 -0.68
N GLU A 112 11.25 10.93 -1.77
CA GLU A 112 10.82 12.33 -1.71
C GLU A 112 9.31 12.53 -1.80
N VAL A 113 8.54 11.52 -2.22
CA VAL A 113 7.12 11.67 -2.51
C VAL A 113 6.34 10.45 -2.06
N ASP A 114 5.30 10.71 -1.28
CA ASP A 114 4.39 9.69 -0.79
C ASP A 114 3.43 9.18 -1.88
N SER A 115 2.89 7.98 -1.68
CA SER A 115 2.05 7.30 -2.67
C SER A 115 0.96 6.46 -2.02
N TYR A 116 -0.13 7.12 -1.62
CA TYR A 116 -1.30 6.42 -1.07
C TYR A 116 -2.01 5.53 -2.09
N SER A 117 -2.11 5.96 -3.35
CA SER A 117 -2.91 5.25 -4.36
C SER A 117 -2.16 4.06 -4.95
N ALA A 118 -2.86 2.92 -5.02
CA ALA A 118 -2.44 1.73 -5.77
C ALA A 118 -2.33 1.95 -7.29
N PHE A 119 -2.88 3.05 -7.82
CA PHE A 119 -2.90 3.34 -9.26
C PHE A 119 -2.04 4.54 -9.66
N LEU A 120 -1.89 5.51 -8.76
CA LEU A 120 -1.39 6.84 -9.09
C LEU A 120 -0.36 7.32 -8.07
N ILE A 121 0.86 7.56 -8.52
CA ILE A 121 1.81 8.39 -7.78
C ILE A 121 1.66 9.83 -8.28
N ILE A 122 1.43 10.81 -7.40
CA ILE A 122 1.38 12.23 -7.76
C ILE A 122 2.74 12.87 -7.45
N ILE A 123 3.59 13.06 -8.45
CA ILE A 123 4.85 13.82 -8.33
C ILE A 123 4.72 15.10 -9.16
N ASN A 124 4.73 16.29 -8.54
CA ASN A 124 4.80 17.58 -9.24
C ASN A 124 3.82 17.74 -10.43
N ARG A 125 2.55 17.34 -10.26
CA ARG A 125 1.50 17.34 -11.33
C ARG A 125 1.79 16.42 -12.54
N THR A 126 2.73 15.51 -12.41
CA THR A 126 2.99 14.41 -13.35
C THR A 126 2.70 13.08 -12.66
N THR A 127 1.83 12.27 -13.27
CA THR A 127 1.41 10.97 -12.75
C THR A 127 2.37 9.89 -13.21
N GLN A 128 2.99 9.16 -12.29
CA GLN A 128 3.57 7.85 -12.60
C GLN A 128 2.49 6.81 -12.38
N ASP A 129 2.06 6.22 -13.49
CA ASP A 129 0.77 5.57 -13.64
C ASP A 129 0.96 4.05 -13.70
N TYR A 130 0.61 3.34 -12.63
CA TYR A 130 0.61 1.86 -12.63
C TYR A 130 -0.51 1.29 -13.51
N THR A 131 -1.36 2.12 -14.13
CA THR A 131 -2.37 1.62 -15.06
C THR A 131 -1.78 1.00 -16.32
N ALA A 132 -0.48 1.12 -16.64
CA ALA A 132 0.07 0.44 -17.82
C ALA A 132 -0.10 -1.10 -17.75
N PHE A 133 0.03 -1.71 -16.56
CA PHE A 133 -0.25 -3.14 -16.36
C PHE A 133 -1.76 -3.43 -16.41
N CYS A 134 -2.58 -2.52 -15.87
CA CYS A 134 -4.04 -2.61 -15.84
C CYS A 134 -4.71 -2.30 -17.21
N LYS A 135 -4.04 -1.58 -18.11
CA LYS A 135 -4.51 -1.21 -19.45
C LYS A 135 -4.20 -2.29 -20.48
N THR A 136 -3.13 -3.06 -20.31
CA THR A 136 -2.80 -4.19 -21.20
C THR A 136 -3.78 -5.35 -21.07
N LYS A 137 -4.50 -5.45 -19.94
CA LYS A 137 -5.67 -6.30 -19.79
C LYS A 137 -6.88 -5.46 -19.41
N ALA A 138 -7.71 -5.05 -20.36
CA ALA A 138 -8.88 -4.21 -20.16
C ALA A 138 -9.71 -4.58 -18.91
N LEU A 139 -9.41 -3.91 -17.79
CA LEU A 139 -10.08 -4.05 -16.50
C LEU A 139 -11.36 -3.22 -16.51
N GLN A 140 -12.42 -3.79 -17.08
CA GLN A 140 -13.74 -3.14 -17.08
C GLN A 140 -14.46 -3.32 -15.72
N ASN A 141 -14.06 -4.32 -14.90
CA ASN A 141 -14.66 -4.63 -13.59
C ASN A 141 -13.55 -4.95 -12.56
N SER A 142 -13.10 -3.93 -11.81
CA SER A 142 -12.11 -4.06 -10.73
C SER A 142 -12.77 -3.93 -9.36
N TYR A 143 -12.38 -4.80 -8.43
CA TYR A 143 -12.84 -4.82 -7.06
C TYR A 143 -11.67 -4.59 -6.11
N PHE A 144 -11.90 -3.82 -5.05
CA PHE A 144 -10.88 -3.39 -4.09
C PHE A 144 -11.22 -3.89 -2.71
N VAL A 145 -10.24 -4.51 -2.05
CA VAL A 145 -10.30 -4.89 -0.64
C VAL A 145 -9.03 -4.41 0.04
N ALA A 146 -9.21 -3.76 1.19
CA ALA A 146 -8.17 -3.20 2.05
C ALA A 146 -8.57 -3.51 3.50
#